data_AF-A0A0G0PJ77-F1
#
_entry.id   AF-A0A0G0PJ77-F1
#
_cell.length_a   1.000
_cell.length_b   1.000
_cell.length_c   1.000
_cell.angle_alpha   90.00
_cell.angle_beta   90.00
_cell.angle_gamma   90.00
#
_symmetry.space_group_name_H-M   'P 1'
#
loop_
_entity.id
_entity.type
_entity.pdbx_description
1 polymer ?
#
loop_
_entity_poly.entity_id
_entity_poly.type
_entity_poly.pdbx_seq_one_letter_code
_entity_poly.pdbx_strand_id
1 'polypeptide(L)'
;MIIKIDTPLELIFRLSPFQKKALFKMRLKNVSDILRHFPSRYGEAGAVKAIEFLAPGESAVVFGKISKLKTAKTFRSRVPISTAELEDSTGKIKIVWFNQPYIAKMFFEGSLVRVEGRVSQKRTKIPSDSEGELYFSNPKIEKVSQMPEGTSDSLFPGEDDHNLSPVYPESRGISSNWIYHGLQKIFRSGVLENVVDPVPEDILKKYSLPSLKTSFIWIHAPRKKEDAEVARKRFAFEEIFLVQLDRQKEKYLAQKEKTFVVSKEKKEIADFINTFPFPLTNAQERVIGAILDDFKMGHPMSRLLEGDVGSGKTAVAATAAYAAVSTPPPDRKFGNLQVAYMAPTEILAEQHFESFIEYFAKYKIPVGLITGSGAKKFPSKSARDKWTKISKPQLLKWVANGEIPILIGTHALIQKTVKFKNLAFIVIDEQHRFGVKQRKQLRRKPDIAPHLLSMTATPIPRTLA
;
A
#
# COMPACT_ATOMS: atom_id res chain seq x y z
N MET A 1 -18.16 27.16 -14.90
CA MET A 1 -17.08 26.93 -13.92
C MET A 1 -16.10 25.95 -14.53
N ILE A 2 -14.82 26.32 -14.64
CA ILE A 2 -13.79 25.38 -15.14
C ILE A 2 -13.50 24.40 -14.02
N ILE A 3 -13.82 23.13 -14.23
CA ILE A 3 -13.53 22.07 -13.27
C ILE A 3 -12.05 21.68 -13.44
N LYS A 4 -11.33 21.57 -12.34
CA LYS A 4 -9.94 21.09 -12.26
C LYS A 4 -9.86 19.86 -11.35
N ILE A 5 -8.73 19.16 -11.38
CA ILE A 5 -8.49 17.94 -10.59
C ILE A 5 -8.60 18.20 -9.07
N ASP A 6 -8.19 19.37 -8.61
CA ASP A 6 -8.24 19.81 -7.22
C ASP A 6 -9.61 20.39 -6.80
N THR A 7 -10.55 20.52 -7.75
CA THR A 7 -11.87 21.11 -7.46
C THR A 7 -12.63 20.23 -6.45
N PRO A 8 -13.12 20.80 -5.34
CA PRO A 8 -13.93 20.07 -4.38
C PRO A 8 -15.23 19.52 -4.97
N LEU A 9 -15.60 18.29 -4.60
CA LEU A 9 -16.81 17.63 -5.09
C LEU A 9 -18.09 18.39 -4.71
N GLU A 10 -18.08 19.12 -3.60
CA GLU A 10 -19.23 19.91 -3.14
C GLU A 10 -19.59 21.09 -4.06
N LEU A 11 -18.63 21.56 -4.88
CA LEU A 11 -18.87 22.62 -5.85
C LEU A 11 -19.47 22.07 -7.15
N ILE A 12 -19.28 20.77 -7.41
CA ILE A 12 -19.71 20.10 -8.64
C ILE A 12 -21.08 19.44 -8.46
N PHE A 13 -21.34 18.89 -7.27
CA PHE A 13 -22.54 18.13 -6.95
C PHE A 13 -23.36 18.83 -5.87
N ARG A 14 -24.68 18.80 -6.02
CA ARG A 14 -25.61 19.19 -4.95
C ARG A 14 -25.69 18.04 -3.95
N LEU A 15 -24.88 18.12 -2.89
CA LEU A 15 -24.75 17.05 -1.89
C LEU A 15 -25.67 17.28 -0.68
N SER A 16 -26.40 16.24 -0.28
CA SER A 16 -27.11 16.22 1.00
C SER A 16 -26.13 16.09 2.18
N PRO A 17 -26.52 16.46 3.42
CA PRO A 17 -25.67 16.30 4.60
C PRO A 17 -25.18 14.86 4.81
N PHE A 18 -26.03 13.87 4.50
CA PHE A 18 -25.67 12.46 4.55
C PHE A 18 -24.61 12.08 3.51
N GLN A 19 -24.74 12.59 2.28
CA GLN A 19 -23.76 12.36 1.21
C GLN A 19 -22.40 12.99 1.53
N LYS A 20 -22.38 14.22 2.08
CA LYS A 20 -21.13 14.86 2.54
C LYS A 20 -20.40 13.99 3.57
N LYS A 21 -21.14 13.50 4.57
CA LYS A 21 -20.58 12.62 5.61
C LYS A 21 -20.08 11.29 5.03
N ALA A 22 -20.78 10.73 4.05
CA ALA A 22 -20.37 9.50 3.37
C ALA A 22 -19.08 9.70 2.56
N LEU A 23 -19.01 10.74 1.72
CA LEU A 23 -17.81 11.07 0.94
C LEU A 23 -16.60 11.34 1.84
N PHE A 24 -16.79 12.06 2.95
CA PHE A 24 -15.74 12.27 3.93
C PHE A 24 -15.20 10.97 4.51
N LYS A 25 -16.08 10.02 4.90
CA LYS A 25 -15.66 8.70 5.38
C LYS A 25 -14.92 7.89 4.33
N MET A 26 -15.33 8.01 3.07
CA MET A 26 -14.66 7.40 1.92
C MET A 26 -13.36 8.12 1.51
N ARG A 27 -13.02 9.24 2.18
CA ARG A 27 -11.88 10.11 1.86
C ARG A 27 -11.95 10.70 0.44
N LEU A 28 -13.15 10.91 -0.09
CA LEU A 28 -13.39 11.54 -1.39
C LEU A 28 -13.72 13.01 -1.20
N LYS A 29 -12.75 13.91 -1.45
CA LYS A 29 -12.92 15.36 -1.25
C LYS A 29 -12.95 16.14 -2.56
N ASN A 30 -12.12 15.77 -3.53
CA ASN A 30 -11.96 16.48 -4.80
C ASN A 30 -12.11 15.54 -6.01
N VAL A 31 -11.99 16.12 -7.22
CA VAL A 31 -12.08 15.38 -8.49
C VAL A 31 -10.99 14.30 -8.62
N SER A 32 -9.76 14.57 -8.16
CA SER A 32 -8.70 13.55 -8.13
C SER A 32 -9.10 12.32 -7.34
N ASP A 33 -9.73 12.52 -6.17
CA ASP A 33 -10.07 11.44 -5.27
C ASP A 33 -11.14 10.53 -5.90
N ILE A 34 -12.19 11.11 -6.50
CA ILE A 34 -13.26 10.31 -7.13
C ILE A 34 -12.78 9.62 -8.42
N LEU A 35 -11.87 10.25 -9.19
CA LEU A 35 -11.22 9.62 -10.36
C LEU A 35 -10.30 8.46 -9.97
N ARG A 36 -9.78 8.43 -8.74
CA ARG A 36 -8.96 7.32 -8.22
C ARG A 36 -9.74 6.35 -7.34
N HIS A 37 -11.06 6.53 -7.24
CA HIS A 37 -11.96 5.60 -6.57
C HIS A 37 -12.41 4.52 -7.56
N PHE A 38 -11.51 3.57 -7.82
CA PHE A 38 -11.71 2.55 -8.85
C PHE A 38 -12.83 1.55 -8.52
N PRO A 39 -13.50 0.99 -9.54
CA PRO A 39 -14.46 -0.08 -9.33
C PRO A 39 -13.78 -1.36 -8.82
N SER A 40 -14.46 -2.08 -7.93
CA SER A 40 -14.01 -3.37 -7.40
C SER A 40 -14.22 -4.51 -8.40
N ARG A 41 -15.25 -4.40 -9.24
CA ARG A 41 -15.56 -5.33 -10.32
C ARG A 41 -16.37 -4.63 -11.41
N TYR A 42 -16.49 -5.28 -12.55
CA TYR A 42 -17.43 -4.89 -13.61
C TYR A 42 -18.50 -5.97 -13.70
N GLY A 43 -19.76 -5.56 -13.53
CA GLY A 43 -20.90 -6.43 -13.76
C GLY A 43 -21.15 -6.56 -15.26
N GLU A 44 -21.42 -7.77 -15.72
CA GLU A 44 -21.95 -8.00 -17.06
C GLU A 44 -23.42 -7.57 -17.06
N ALA A 45 -23.81 -6.69 -17.98
CA ALA A 45 -25.22 -6.49 -18.27
C ALA A 45 -25.81 -7.84 -18.71
N GLY A 46 -27.00 -8.18 -18.20
CA GLY A 46 -27.67 -9.43 -18.57
C GLY A 46 -27.83 -9.56 -20.10
N ALA A 47 -27.79 -10.78 -20.62
CA ALA A 47 -28.03 -11.00 -22.05
C ALA A 47 -29.43 -10.51 -22.44
N VAL A 48 -29.55 -9.92 -23.63
CA VAL A 48 -30.86 -9.57 -24.18
C VAL A 48 -31.58 -10.87 -24.52
N LYS A 49 -32.73 -11.10 -23.90
CA LYS A 49 -33.55 -12.31 -24.11
C LYS A 49 -35.01 -11.92 -24.32
N ALA A 50 -35.71 -12.70 -25.15
CA ALA A 50 -37.17 -12.63 -25.21
C ALA A 50 -37.78 -13.28 -23.95
N ILE A 51 -38.98 -12.84 -23.57
CA ILE A 51 -39.67 -13.27 -22.34
C ILE A 51 -39.84 -14.79 -22.28
N GLU A 52 -40.10 -15.44 -23.41
CA GLU A 52 -40.30 -16.89 -23.50
C GLU A 52 -39.05 -17.71 -23.13
N PHE A 53 -37.85 -17.16 -23.31
CA PHE A 53 -36.58 -17.85 -23.03
C PHE A 53 -35.98 -17.54 -21.64
N LEU A 54 -36.77 -16.92 -20.76
CA LEU A 54 -36.31 -16.56 -19.42
C LEU A 54 -36.32 -17.75 -18.48
N ALA A 55 -35.18 -18.00 -17.83
CA ALA A 55 -35.02 -19.06 -16.84
C ALA A 55 -35.05 -18.53 -15.39
N PRO A 56 -35.56 -19.30 -14.42
CA PRO A 56 -35.53 -18.89 -13.02
C PRO A 56 -34.10 -18.75 -12.49
N GLY A 57 -33.79 -17.61 -11.88
CA GLY A 57 -32.52 -17.35 -11.19
C GLY A 57 -31.48 -16.61 -12.03
N GLU A 58 -31.66 -16.49 -13.36
CA GLU A 58 -30.75 -15.80 -14.26
C GLU A 58 -30.92 -14.27 -14.23
N SER A 59 -29.92 -13.54 -14.73
CA SER A 59 -30.01 -12.09 -14.97
C SER A 59 -30.15 -11.82 -16.46
N ALA A 60 -31.19 -11.11 -16.84
CA ALA A 60 -31.56 -10.87 -18.24
C ALA A 60 -31.93 -9.40 -18.49
N VAL A 61 -31.79 -8.98 -19.74
CA VAL A 61 -32.27 -7.70 -20.26
C VAL A 61 -33.43 -7.99 -21.22
N VAL A 62 -34.55 -7.31 -21.02
CA VAL A 62 -35.76 -7.46 -21.85
C VAL A 62 -36.24 -6.09 -22.28
N PHE A 63 -36.60 -5.95 -23.56
CA PHE A 63 -37.24 -4.77 -24.10
C PHE A 63 -38.74 -5.04 -24.26
N GLY A 64 -39.58 -4.09 -23.86
CA GLY A 64 -41.01 -4.28 -23.96
C GLY A 64 -41.82 -3.04 -23.62
N LYS A 65 -43.14 -3.17 -23.74
CA LYS A 65 -44.11 -2.17 -23.28
C LYS A 65 -44.54 -2.52 -21.87
N ILE A 66 -44.58 -1.51 -21.01
CA ILE A 66 -45.16 -1.67 -19.67
C ILE A 66 -46.68 -1.47 -19.71
N SER A 67 -47.39 -2.36 -19.04
CA SER A 67 -48.82 -2.26 -18.76
C SER A 67 -49.12 -2.55 -17.28
N LYS A 68 -50.35 -2.25 -16.85
CA LYS A 68 -50.88 -2.56 -15.51
C LYS A 68 -50.01 -2.08 -14.35
N LEU A 69 -49.53 -0.84 -14.42
CA LEU A 69 -48.78 -0.19 -13.36
C LEU A 69 -49.67 -0.01 -12.12
N LYS A 70 -49.32 -0.69 -11.02
CA LYS A 70 -50.06 -0.61 -9.76
C LYS A 70 -49.12 -0.37 -8.60
N THR A 71 -49.59 0.39 -7.61
CA THR A 71 -48.93 0.51 -6.31
C THR A 71 -49.76 -0.27 -5.30
N ALA A 72 -49.12 -1.18 -4.57
CA ALA A 72 -49.78 -2.04 -3.60
C ALA A 72 -48.94 -2.17 -2.32
N LYS A 73 -49.47 -2.90 -1.33
CA LYS A 73 -48.72 -3.35 -0.16
C LYS A 73 -48.69 -4.89 -0.16
N THR A 74 -47.55 -5.48 0.18
CA THR A 74 -47.42 -6.95 0.28
C THR A 74 -48.37 -7.50 1.34
N PHE A 75 -49.09 -8.57 1.02
CA PHE A 75 -50.15 -9.15 1.85
C PHE A 75 -49.70 -9.50 3.28
N ARG A 76 -48.49 -10.06 3.45
CA ARG A 76 -48.01 -10.57 4.75
C ARG A 76 -47.20 -9.56 5.57
N SER A 77 -46.38 -8.73 4.92
CA SER A 77 -45.42 -7.83 5.57
C SER A 77 -45.77 -6.34 5.44
N ARG A 78 -46.87 -5.99 4.76
CA ARG A 78 -47.33 -4.62 4.47
C ARG A 78 -46.28 -3.69 3.83
N VAL A 79 -45.22 -4.27 3.26
CA VAL A 79 -44.17 -3.55 2.54
C VAL A 79 -44.77 -2.85 1.31
N PRO A 80 -44.51 -1.56 1.07
CA PRO A 80 -44.96 -0.87 -0.13
C PRO A 80 -44.25 -1.44 -1.36
N ILE A 81 -45.01 -1.79 -2.40
CA ILE A 81 -44.51 -2.36 -3.65
C ILE A 81 -45.11 -1.63 -4.84
N SER A 82 -44.34 -1.56 -5.93
CA SER A 82 -44.87 -1.26 -7.26
C SER A 82 -44.82 -2.52 -8.11
N THR A 83 -45.88 -2.77 -8.86
CA THR A 83 -45.97 -3.90 -9.79
C THR A 83 -46.32 -3.41 -11.18
N ALA A 84 -45.74 -4.03 -12.20
CA ALA A 84 -46.06 -3.81 -13.61
C ALA A 84 -46.06 -5.15 -14.36
N GLU A 85 -46.68 -5.19 -15.53
CA GLU A 85 -46.48 -6.26 -16.52
C GLU A 85 -45.64 -5.70 -17.66
N LEU A 86 -44.60 -6.44 -18.05
CA LEU A 86 -43.81 -6.17 -19.24
C LEU A 86 -44.29 -7.12 -20.34
N GLU A 87 -44.60 -6.55 -21.50
CA GLU A 87 -45.06 -7.25 -22.70
C GLU A 87 -44.06 -7.04 -23.82
N ASP A 88 -43.56 -8.14 -24.39
CA ASP A 88 -42.78 -8.17 -25.63
C ASP A 88 -43.57 -8.95 -26.72
N SER A 89 -42.93 -9.24 -27.87
CA SER A 89 -43.59 -9.99 -28.96
C SER A 89 -43.82 -11.47 -28.65
N THR A 90 -43.22 -12.01 -27.58
CA THR A 90 -43.21 -13.43 -27.23
C THR A 90 -44.06 -13.76 -26.00
N GLY A 91 -44.27 -12.79 -25.09
CA GLY A 91 -45.05 -13.06 -23.88
C GLY A 91 -45.18 -11.88 -22.92
N LYS A 92 -45.65 -12.21 -21.70
CA LYS A 92 -45.86 -11.27 -20.60
C LYS A 92 -45.15 -11.75 -19.35
N ILE A 93 -44.43 -10.87 -18.67
CA ILE A 93 -43.80 -11.17 -17.38
C ILE A 93 -44.10 -10.08 -16.35
N LYS A 94 -44.31 -10.48 -15.09
CA LYS A 94 -44.51 -9.52 -13.99
C LYS A 94 -43.19 -8.89 -13.57
N ILE A 95 -43.25 -7.62 -13.21
CA ILE A 95 -42.17 -6.89 -12.56
C ILE A 95 -42.64 -6.45 -11.18
N VAL A 96 -41.79 -6.66 -10.17
CA VAL A 96 -42.08 -6.28 -8.80
C VAL A 96 -40.92 -5.48 -8.23
N TRP A 97 -41.19 -4.24 -7.80
CA TRP A 97 -40.27 -3.40 -7.05
C TRP A 97 -40.69 -3.32 -5.57
N PHE A 98 -39.90 -3.94 -4.70
CA PHE A 98 -40.08 -3.90 -3.25
C PHE A 98 -39.48 -2.60 -2.66
N ASN A 99 -40.20 -1.95 -1.74
CA ASN A 99 -39.80 -0.69 -1.09
C ASN A 99 -39.59 0.50 -2.05
N GLN A 100 -40.07 0.43 -3.29
CA GLN A 100 -39.88 1.48 -4.30
C GLN A 100 -41.20 1.87 -4.98
N PRO A 101 -42.19 2.40 -4.23
CA PRO A 101 -43.52 2.75 -4.76
C PRO A 101 -43.50 3.91 -5.79
N TYR A 102 -42.40 4.67 -5.84
CA TYR A 102 -42.26 5.84 -6.73
C TYR A 102 -42.13 5.45 -8.20
N ILE A 103 -41.65 4.24 -8.50
CA ILE A 103 -41.40 3.78 -9.87
C ILE A 103 -42.70 3.74 -10.68
N ALA A 104 -43.81 3.34 -10.06
CA ALA A 104 -45.12 3.35 -10.72
C ALA A 104 -45.58 4.74 -11.18
N LYS A 105 -45.01 5.83 -10.64
CA LYS A 105 -45.31 7.21 -11.03
C LYS A 105 -44.35 7.77 -12.09
N MET A 106 -43.21 7.11 -12.35
CA MET A 106 -42.20 7.59 -13.30
C MET A 106 -42.52 7.23 -14.76
N PHE A 107 -43.38 6.24 -14.97
CA PHE A 107 -43.74 5.68 -16.27
C PHE A 107 -45.26 5.78 -16.48
N PHE A 108 -45.66 5.88 -17.75
CA PHE A 108 -47.06 5.83 -18.15
C PHE A 108 -47.36 4.48 -18.83
N GLU A 109 -48.61 4.06 -18.84
CA GLU A 109 -49.00 2.83 -19.55
C GLU A 109 -48.62 2.92 -21.03
N GLY A 110 -48.09 1.83 -21.59
CA GLY A 110 -47.59 1.77 -22.96
C GLY A 110 -46.17 2.31 -23.16
N SER A 111 -45.49 2.79 -22.12
CA SER A 111 -44.09 3.25 -22.23
C SER A 111 -43.18 2.10 -22.68
N LEU A 112 -42.36 2.38 -23.70
CA LEU A 112 -41.26 1.50 -24.13
C LEU A 112 -40.12 1.58 -23.13
N VAL A 113 -39.69 0.42 -22.64
CA VAL A 113 -38.65 0.33 -21.62
C VAL A 113 -37.64 -0.78 -21.89
N ARG A 114 -36.44 -0.57 -21.39
CA ARG A 114 -35.42 -1.60 -21.17
C ARG A 114 -35.47 -2.01 -19.70
N VAL A 115 -35.66 -3.29 -19.43
CA VAL A 115 -35.72 -3.86 -18.08
C VAL A 115 -34.54 -4.80 -17.90
N GLU A 116 -33.72 -4.55 -16.88
CA GLU A 116 -32.54 -5.36 -16.56
C GLU A 116 -32.61 -5.82 -15.12
N GLY A 117 -32.58 -7.13 -14.88
CA GLY A 117 -32.60 -7.64 -13.52
C GLY A 117 -32.60 -9.15 -13.41
N ARG A 118 -32.82 -9.63 -12.18
CA ARG A 118 -32.85 -11.06 -11.89
C ARG A 118 -34.26 -11.61 -12.00
N VAL A 119 -34.42 -12.67 -12.79
CA VAL A 119 -35.67 -13.43 -12.91
C VAL A 119 -35.83 -14.31 -11.67
N SER A 120 -36.95 -14.16 -10.98
CA SER A 120 -37.30 -14.91 -9.77
C SER A 120 -38.56 -15.73 -10.02
N GLN A 121 -38.68 -16.86 -9.34
CA GLN A 121 -39.86 -17.71 -9.43
C GLN A 121 -40.63 -17.69 -8.12
N LYS A 122 -41.96 -17.54 -8.19
CA LYS A 122 -42.81 -17.65 -7.00
C LYS A 122 -43.00 -19.13 -6.64
N ARG A 123 -42.58 -19.54 -5.44
CA ARG A 123 -42.87 -20.90 -4.94
C ARG A 123 -44.38 -21.06 -4.70
N THR A 124 -45.04 -21.88 -5.50
CA THR A 124 -46.40 -22.39 -5.24
C THR A 124 -46.36 -23.49 -4.19
N LYS A 125 -47.37 -23.55 -3.32
CA LYS A 125 -47.46 -24.52 -2.20
C LYS A 125 -48.11 -25.86 -2.59
N ILE A 126 -48.43 -26.06 -3.88
CA ILE A 126 -49.12 -27.26 -4.38
C ILE A 126 -48.15 -27.98 -5.32
N PRO A 127 -47.76 -29.24 -5.03
CA PRO A 127 -46.95 -30.05 -5.93
C PRO A 127 -47.87 -30.67 -7.00
N SER A 128 -48.25 -29.87 -8.00
CA SER A 128 -48.90 -30.35 -9.22
C SER A 128 -48.66 -29.35 -10.36
N ASP A 129 -47.83 -29.76 -11.33
CA ASP A 129 -47.74 -29.36 -12.74
C ASP A 129 -47.89 -27.89 -13.18
N SER A 130 -47.83 -26.95 -12.24
CA SER A 130 -47.83 -25.51 -12.54
C SER A 130 -46.47 -24.93 -12.19
N GLU A 131 -45.61 -24.81 -13.21
CA GLU A 131 -44.39 -24.01 -13.14
C GLU A 131 -44.75 -22.66 -12.52
N GLY A 132 -44.11 -22.31 -11.40
CA GLY A 132 -44.43 -21.07 -10.68
C GLY A 132 -44.20 -19.85 -11.58
N GLU A 133 -45.08 -18.84 -11.48
CA GLU A 133 -44.98 -17.61 -12.27
C GLU A 133 -43.59 -16.95 -12.10
N LEU A 134 -42.91 -16.72 -13.22
CA LEU A 134 -41.68 -15.95 -13.28
C LEU A 134 -41.97 -14.45 -13.14
N TYR A 135 -41.09 -13.72 -12.46
CA TYR A 135 -41.16 -12.28 -12.33
C TYR A 135 -39.78 -11.67 -12.16
N PHE A 136 -39.60 -10.43 -12.60
CA PHE A 136 -38.40 -9.66 -12.26
C PHE A 136 -38.52 -9.07 -10.86
N SER A 137 -37.50 -9.31 -10.03
CA SER A 137 -37.42 -8.75 -8.67
C SER A 137 -36.46 -7.55 -8.64
N ASN A 138 -36.99 -6.38 -8.28
CA ASN A 138 -36.27 -5.10 -8.25
C ASN A 138 -35.41 -4.83 -9.51
N PRO A 139 -35.92 -5.00 -10.74
CA PRO A 139 -35.11 -4.74 -11.91
C PRO A 139 -34.84 -3.24 -12.09
N LYS A 140 -33.74 -2.93 -12.77
CA LYS A 140 -33.51 -1.60 -13.34
C LYS A 140 -34.42 -1.40 -14.54
N ILE A 141 -34.93 -0.19 -14.71
CA ILE A 141 -35.89 0.18 -15.74
C ILE A 141 -35.49 1.52 -16.34
N GLU A 142 -35.35 1.57 -17.66
CA GLU A 142 -34.96 2.76 -18.42
C GLU A 142 -35.94 2.98 -19.57
N LYS A 143 -36.35 4.24 -19.82
CA LYS A 143 -37.18 4.56 -21.00
C LYS A 143 -36.33 4.50 -22.24
N VAL A 144 -36.85 3.87 -23.30
CA VAL A 144 -36.22 3.83 -24.62
C VAL A 144 -37.12 4.45 -25.67
N SER A 145 -36.53 5.11 -26.65
CA SER A 145 -37.25 5.87 -27.68
C SER A 145 -37.82 4.97 -28.78
N GLN A 146 -37.18 3.84 -29.06
CA GLN A 146 -37.52 2.89 -30.12
C GLN A 146 -37.27 1.45 -29.61
N MET A 147 -38.09 0.50 -30.06
CA MET A 147 -37.76 -0.92 -29.93
C MET A 147 -36.69 -1.26 -30.98
N PRO A 148 -35.75 -2.16 -30.70
CA PRO A 148 -34.91 -2.75 -31.74
C PRO A 148 -35.83 -3.39 -32.79
N GLU A 149 -35.75 -2.95 -34.05
CA GLU A 149 -36.49 -3.58 -35.15
C GLU A 149 -35.90 -4.98 -35.41
N GLY A 150 -36.71 -6.02 -35.23
CA GLY A 150 -36.38 -7.40 -35.64
C GLY A 150 -36.13 -8.38 -34.50
N THR A 151 -37.21 -8.98 -33.97
CA THR A 151 -37.19 -10.25 -33.24
C THR A 151 -37.13 -11.43 -34.23
N SER A 152 -36.03 -11.53 -34.96
CA SER A 152 -35.61 -12.71 -35.70
C SER A 152 -34.11 -12.75 -35.58
N ASP A 153 -33.55 -13.84 -35.04
CA ASP A 153 -32.11 -14.13 -34.91
C ASP A 153 -31.22 -12.98 -35.37
N SER A 154 -30.94 -12.03 -34.48
CA SER A 154 -30.05 -10.93 -34.80
C SER A 154 -28.65 -11.49 -34.98
N LEU A 155 -28.33 -11.87 -36.22
CA LEU A 155 -27.00 -12.13 -36.77
C LEU A 155 -26.13 -10.86 -36.82
N PHE A 156 -26.60 -9.77 -36.22
CA PHE A 156 -25.80 -8.60 -35.85
C PHE A 156 -26.22 -8.13 -34.46
N PRO A 157 -25.80 -8.79 -33.36
CA PRO A 157 -25.54 -7.98 -32.17
C PRO A 157 -24.45 -7.02 -32.63
N GLY A 158 -24.62 -5.71 -32.43
CA GLY A 158 -23.49 -4.80 -32.64
C GLY A 158 -22.32 -5.33 -31.84
N GLU A 159 -21.34 -5.92 -32.54
CA GLU A 159 -20.13 -6.45 -31.95
C GLU A 159 -19.50 -5.30 -31.17
N ASP A 160 -19.39 -5.46 -29.85
CA ASP A 160 -18.61 -4.65 -28.89
C ASP A 160 -19.38 -3.92 -27.77
N ASP A 161 -20.71 -3.97 -27.67
CA ASP A 161 -21.42 -3.29 -26.57
C ASP A 161 -21.84 -4.24 -25.44
N HIS A 162 -20.87 -5.00 -24.92
CA HIS A 162 -21.00 -5.55 -23.56
C HIS A 162 -20.92 -4.39 -22.58
N ASN A 163 -22.06 -3.78 -22.25
CA ASN A 163 -22.12 -2.64 -21.33
C ASN A 163 -21.71 -3.09 -19.91
N LEU A 164 -20.39 -3.08 -19.67
CA LEU A 164 -19.78 -3.42 -18.41
C LEU A 164 -20.14 -2.35 -17.38
N SER A 165 -20.96 -2.72 -16.40
CA SER A 165 -21.38 -1.81 -15.35
C SER A 165 -20.34 -1.80 -14.22
N PRO A 166 -19.60 -0.69 -14.00
CA PRO A 166 -18.64 -0.61 -12.92
C PRO A 166 -19.34 -0.65 -11.56
N VAL A 167 -18.85 -1.52 -10.66
CA VAL A 167 -19.34 -1.63 -9.28
C VAL A 167 -18.28 -1.07 -8.36
N TYR A 168 -18.64 -0.04 -7.60
CA TYR A 168 -17.73 0.68 -6.71
C TYR A 168 -17.89 0.23 -5.26
N PRO A 169 -16.87 0.40 -4.42
CA PRO A 169 -17.07 0.38 -2.97
C PRO A 169 -18.10 1.47 -2.58
N GLU A 170 -19.22 1.06 -2.00
CA GLU A 170 -20.36 1.94 -1.68
C GLU A 170 -20.35 2.39 -0.22
N SER A 171 -21.05 3.49 0.06
CA SER A 171 -21.37 3.92 1.42
C SER A 171 -22.84 4.37 1.48
N ARG A 172 -23.43 4.41 2.68
CA ARG A 172 -24.83 4.80 2.85
C ARG A 172 -25.06 6.21 2.27
N GLY A 173 -25.82 6.29 1.18
CA GLY A 173 -26.11 7.55 0.46
C GLY A 173 -25.25 7.80 -0.78
N ILE A 174 -24.21 6.99 -1.01
CA ILE A 174 -23.32 7.03 -2.18
C ILE A 174 -23.27 5.63 -2.79
N SER A 175 -24.09 5.39 -3.82
CA SER A 175 -24.13 4.12 -4.55
C SER A 175 -23.15 4.11 -5.73
N SER A 176 -22.90 2.93 -6.30
CA SER A 176 -22.11 2.77 -7.53
C SER A 176 -22.67 3.60 -8.68
N ASN A 177 -24.00 3.66 -8.81
CA ASN A 177 -24.65 4.50 -9.81
C ASN A 177 -24.40 5.99 -9.59
N TRP A 178 -24.42 6.45 -8.33
CA TRP A 178 -24.13 7.84 -8.02
C TRP A 178 -22.70 8.21 -8.45
N ILE A 179 -21.73 7.33 -8.15
CA ILE A 179 -20.33 7.51 -8.55
C ILE A 179 -20.20 7.50 -10.07
N TYR A 180 -20.81 6.52 -10.74
CA TYR A 180 -20.81 6.41 -12.20
C TYR A 180 -21.33 7.68 -12.88
N HIS A 181 -22.52 8.16 -12.51
CA HIS A 181 -23.07 9.39 -13.08
C HIS A 181 -22.26 10.63 -12.70
N GLY A 182 -21.67 10.65 -11.50
CA GLY A 182 -20.75 11.69 -11.07
C GLY A 182 -19.52 11.77 -11.98
N LEU A 183 -18.90 10.63 -12.27
CA LEU A 183 -17.76 10.50 -13.16
C LEU A 183 -18.10 10.88 -14.60
N GLN A 184 -19.26 10.47 -15.11
CA GLN A 184 -19.73 10.90 -16.45
C GLN A 184 -19.86 12.42 -16.55
N LYS A 185 -20.36 13.09 -15.51
CA LYS A 185 -20.42 14.56 -15.44
C LYS A 185 -19.02 15.18 -15.45
N ILE A 186 -18.08 14.59 -14.72
CA ILE A 186 -16.68 15.03 -14.65
C ILE A 186 -16.00 14.85 -16.02
N PHE A 187 -16.17 13.71 -16.69
CA PHE A 187 -15.60 13.47 -18.02
C PHE A 187 -16.11 14.47 -19.05
N ARG A 188 -17.42 14.75 -19.06
CA ARG A 188 -18.04 15.75 -19.95
C ARG A 188 -17.53 17.18 -19.74
N SER A 189 -16.97 17.48 -18.57
CA SER A 189 -16.43 18.82 -18.28
C SER A 189 -15.07 19.08 -18.92
N GLY A 190 -14.43 18.07 -19.53
CA GLY A 190 -13.13 18.21 -20.19
C GLY A 190 -11.94 18.29 -19.22
N VAL A 191 -12.14 18.00 -17.93
CA VAL A 191 -11.06 17.99 -16.90
C VAL A 191 -9.87 17.16 -17.36
N LEU A 192 -10.12 16.03 -18.02
CA LEU A 192 -9.08 15.10 -18.44
C LEU A 192 -8.13 15.64 -19.52
N GLU A 193 -8.51 16.69 -20.25
CA GLU A 193 -7.65 17.29 -21.29
C GLU A 193 -6.45 18.06 -20.70
N ASN A 194 -6.58 18.53 -19.45
CA ASN A 194 -5.57 19.37 -18.80
C ASN A 194 -4.75 18.60 -17.75
N VAL A 195 -4.84 17.27 -17.74
CA VAL A 195 -4.16 16.43 -16.76
C VAL A 195 -2.75 16.13 -17.24
N VAL A 196 -1.77 16.46 -16.41
CA VAL A 196 -0.36 16.08 -16.66
C VAL A 196 -0.16 14.63 -16.27
N ASP A 197 0.36 13.82 -17.19
CA ASP A 197 0.73 12.43 -16.90
C ASP A 197 2.02 12.41 -16.05
N PRO A 198 2.03 11.79 -14.86
CA PRO A 198 3.24 11.64 -14.07
C PRO A 198 4.25 10.67 -14.71
N VAL A 199 3.83 9.84 -15.65
CA VAL A 199 4.69 8.91 -16.38
C VAL A 199 5.14 9.55 -17.70
N PRO A 200 6.45 9.71 -17.95
CA PRO A 200 6.98 10.22 -19.22
C PRO A 200 6.51 9.44 -20.45
N GLU A 201 6.35 10.13 -21.59
CA GLU A 201 5.84 9.55 -22.84
C GLU A 201 6.70 8.42 -23.39
N ASP A 202 8.03 8.49 -23.22
CA ASP A 202 8.97 7.46 -23.64
C ASP A 202 8.75 6.15 -22.86
N ILE A 203 8.45 6.25 -21.56
CA ILE A 203 8.13 5.08 -20.72
C ILE A 203 6.78 4.50 -21.14
N LEU A 204 5.77 5.35 -21.38
CA LEU A 204 4.46 4.89 -21.86
C LEU A 204 4.59 4.11 -23.18
N LYS A 205 5.34 4.65 -24.16
CA LYS A 205 5.59 4.01 -25.45
C LYS A 205 6.34 2.69 -25.29
N LYS A 206 7.38 2.65 -24.44
CA LYS A 206 8.20 1.46 -24.21
C LYS A 206 7.41 0.28 -23.64
N TYR A 207 6.45 0.55 -22.75
CA TYR A 207 5.64 -0.48 -22.09
C TYR A 207 4.23 -0.64 -22.68
N SER A 208 3.95 0.02 -23.81
CA SER A 208 2.65 0.06 -24.48
C SER A 208 1.50 0.40 -23.52
N LEU A 209 1.72 1.39 -22.65
CA LEU A 209 0.74 1.83 -21.67
C LEU A 209 -0.11 2.99 -22.24
N PRO A 210 -1.44 2.98 -22.00
CA PRO A 210 -2.29 4.10 -22.39
C PRO A 210 -1.96 5.36 -21.59
N SER A 211 -2.35 6.52 -22.15
CA SER A 211 -2.24 7.81 -21.45
C SER A 211 -3.14 7.84 -20.21
N LEU A 212 -2.85 8.75 -19.27
CA LEU A 212 -3.65 8.97 -18.07
C LEU A 212 -5.13 9.22 -18.36
N LYS A 213 -5.43 10.05 -19.37
CA LYS A 213 -6.81 10.33 -19.82
C LYS A 213 -7.53 9.05 -20.23
N THR A 214 -6.93 8.28 -21.15
CA THR A 214 -7.52 7.04 -21.66
C THR A 214 -7.70 6.02 -20.55
N SER A 215 -6.72 5.91 -19.65
CA SER A 215 -6.76 4.99 -18.51
C SER A 215 -7.91 5.31 -17.54
N PHE A 216 -8.15 6.58 -17.23
CA PHE A 216 -9.29 6.97 -16.40
C PHE A 216 -10.63 6.64 -17.06
N ILE A 217 -10.74 6.81 -18.38
CA ILE A 217 -11.98 6.45 -19.09
C ILE A 217 -12.17 4.93 -19.04
N TRP A 218 -11.15 4.16 -19.41
CA TRP A 218 -11.22 2.70 -19.48
C TRP A 218 -11.44 2.02 -18.13
N ILE A 219 -10.91 2.56 -17.03
CA ILE A 219 -11.17 1.99 -15.69
C ILE A 219 -12.58 2.31 -15.16
N HIS A 220 -13.25 3.35 -15.66
CA HIS A 220 -14.55 3.78 -15.14
C HIS A 220 -15.72 3.51 -16.10
N ALA A 221 -15.43 3.45 -17.39
CA ALA A 221 -16.39 3.21 -18.47
C ALA A 221 -15.69 2.39 -19.59
N PRO A 222 -15.25 1.15 -19.29
CA PRO A 222 -14.70 0.26 -20.31
C PRO A 222 -15.77 -0.12 -21.32
N ARG A 223 -15.39 -0.25 -22.59
CA ARG A 223 -16.26 -0.86 -23.62
C ARG A 223 -16.11 -2.38 -23.59
N LYS A 224 -14.87 -2.86 -23.38
CA LYS A 224 -14.56 -4.28 -23.25
C LYS A 224 -13.77 -4.57 -21.98
N LYS A 225 -13.72 -5.84 -21.57
CA LYS A 225 -13.00 -6.22 -20.34
C LYS A 225 -11.50 -5.91 -20.45
N GLU A 226 -10.96 -6.05 -21.66
CA GLU A 226 -9.56 -5.79 -22.00
C GLU A 226 -9.19 -4.33 -21.72
N ASP A 227 -10.07 -3.37 -22.01
CA ASP A 227 -9.84 -1.94 -21.73
C ASP A 227 -9.57 -1.72 -20.24
N ALA A 228 -10.43 -2.30 -19.39
CA ALA A 228 -10.31 -2.22 -17.95
C ALA A 228 -9.04 -2.90 -17.42
N GLU A 229 -8.64 -4.01 -18.02
CA GLU A 229 -7.40 -4.71 -17.67
C GLU A 229 -6.16 -3.89 -18.02
N VAL A 230 -6.12 -3.30 -19.22
CA VAL A 230 -5.00 -2.44 -19.64
C VAL A 230 -4.92 -1.20 -18.77
N ALA A 231 -6.05 -0.57 -18.44
CA ALA A 231 -6.09 0.57 -17.52
C ALA A 231 -5.60 0.17 -16.11
N ARG A 232 -6.02 -0.99 -15.60
CA ARG A 232 -5.55 -1.52 -14.30
C ARG A 232 -4.05 -1.74 -14.31
N LYS A 233 -3.52 -2.36 -15.36
CA LYS A 233 -2.06 -2.58 -15.54
C LYS A 233 -1.30 -1.25 -15.53
N ARG A 234 -1.83 -0.24 -16.22
CA ARG A 234 -1.24 1.10 -16.26
C ARG A 234 -1.23 1.75 -14.89
N PHE A 235 -2.33 1.75 -14.14
CA PHE A 235 -2.36 2.34 -12.79
C PHE A 235 -1.49 1.59 -11.80
N ALA A 236 -1.42 0.25 -11.89
CA ALA A 236 -0.49 -0.54 -11.09
C ALA A 236 0.98 -0.19 -11.41
N PHE A 237 1.31 0.00 -12.69
CA PHE A 237 2.62 0.48 -13.10
C PHE A 237 2.90 1.88 -12.54
N GLU A 238 1.97 2.83 -12.68
CA GLU A 238 2.12 4.20 -12.13
C GLU A 238 2.42 4.16 -10.64
N GLU A 239 1.66 3.36 -9.87
CA GLU A 239 1.84 3.24 -8.42
C GLU A 239 3.26 2.75 -8.07
N ILE A 240 3.69 1.64 -8.66
CA ILE A 240 5.03 1.09 -8.41
C ILE A 240 6.11 2.05 -8.90
N PHE A 241 5.92 2.69 -10.05
CA PHE A 241 6.85 3.67 -10.61
C PHE A 241 7.05 4.85 -9.65
N LEU A 242 5.96 5.41 -9.12
CA LEU A 242 6.01 6.53 -8.16
C LEU A 242 6.67 6.11 -6.84
N VAL A 243 6.39 4.91 -6.32
CA VAL A 243 7.07 4.38 -5.13
C VAL A 243 8.58 4.22 -5.38
N GLN A 244 8.97 3.70 -6.55
CA GLN A 244 10.38 3.54 -6.90
C GLN A 244 11.08 4.89 -7.09
N LEU A 245 10.42 5.87 -7.73
CA LEU A 245 10.96 7.22 -7.86
C LEU A 245 11.20 7.88 -6.50
N ASP A 246 10.27 7.74 -5.55
CA ASP A 246 10.44 8.27 -4.20
C ASP A 246 11.64 7.62 -3.50
N ARG A 247 11.79 6.28 -3.58
CA ARG A 247 12.96 5.55 -3.06
C ARG A 247 14.27 5.99 -3.72
N GLN A 248 14.29 6.19 -5.04
CA GLN A 248 15.48 6.67 -5.76
C GLN A 248 15.83 8.11 -5.41
N LYS A 249 14.82 8.97 -5.22
CA LYS A 249 15.02 10.34 -4.76
C LYS A 249 15.62 10.36 -3.36
N GLU A 250 15.10 9.56 -2.43
CA GLU A 250 15.69 9.42 -1.09
C GLU A 250 17.14 8.94 -1.16
N LYS A 251 17.43 7.93 -2.00
CA LYS A 251 18.79 7.42 -2.21
C LYS A 251 19.73 8.50 -2.76
N TYR A 252 19.30 9.25 -3.76
CA TYR A 252 20.08 10.34 -4.35
C TYR A 252 20.37 11.46 -3.35
N LEU A 253 19.39 11.82 -2.52
CA LEU A 253 19.58 12.80 -1.44
C LEU A 253 20.57 12.29 -0.39
N ALA A 254 20.45 11.02 0.02
CA ALA A 254 21.38 10.40 0.97
C ALA A 254 22.81 10.32 0.44
N GLN A 255 23.01 10.11 -0.87
CA GLN A 255 24.35 10.11 -1.49
C GLN A 255 25.07 11.45 -1.41
N LYS A 256 24.35 12.56 -1.26
CA LYS A 256 24.93 13.90 -1.10
C LYS A 256 25.32 14.21 0.35
N GLU A 257 24.85 13.43 1.32
CA GLU A 257 25.23 13.60 2.71
C GLU A 257 26.69 13.19 2.90
N LYS A 258 27.45 13.95 3.70
CA LYS A 258 28.82 13.56 4.05
C LYS A 258 28.79 12.45 5.09
N THR A 259 29.76 11.55 5.06
CA THR A 259 29.95 10.50 6.06
C THR A 259 31.42 10.36 6.44
N PHE A 260 31.69 9.58 7.48
CA PHE A 260 33.06 9.19 7.82
C PHE A 260 33.52 8.05 6.91
N VAL A 261 34.55 8.27 6.10
CA VAL A 261 35.15 7.20 5.30
C VAL A 261 35.84 6.22 6.25
N VAL A 262 35.43 4.96 6.22
CA VAL A 262 36.02 3.89 7.02
C VAL A 262 36.87 3.02 6.09
N SER A 263 38.18 3.01 6.34
CA SER A 263 39.13 2.22 5.55
C SER A 263 40.13 1.55 6.47
N LYS A 264 40.18 0.22 6.39
CA LYS A 264 41.09 -0.61 7.17
C LYS A 264 41.71 -1.68 6.29
N GLU A 265 42.95 -2.06 6.61
CA GLU A 265 43.66 -3.09 5.86
C GLU A 265 42.97 -4.44 6.02
N LYS A 266 42.93 -5.22 4.93
CA LYS A 266 42.31 -6.55 4.93
C LYS A 266 42.96 -7.48 5.98
N LYS A 267 44.26 -7.32 6.22
CA LYS A 267 45.02 -8.10 7.21
C LYS A 267 44.51 -7.85 8.63
N GLU A 268 44.33 -6.59 9.01
CA GLU A 268 43.82 -6.24 10.34
C GLU A 268 42.38 -6.75 10.58
N ILE A 269 41.54 -6.73 9.53
CA ILE A 269 40.20 -7.32 9.60
C ILE A 269 40.29 -8.84 9.77
N ALA A 270 41.17 -9.52 9.04
CA ALA A 270 41.38 -10.96 9.19
C ALA A 270 41.91 -11.34 10.58
N ASP A 271 42.86 -10.56 11.12
CA ASP A 271 43.38 -10.74 12.47
C ASP A 271 42.29 -10.57 13.54
N PHE A 272 41.31 -9.69 13.32
CA PHE A 272 40.13 -9.57 14.17
C PHE A 272 39.21 -10.78 14.04
N ILE A 273 38.89 -11.21 12.82
CA ILE A 273 38.03 -12.39 12.58
C ILE A 273 38.62 -13.65 13.24
N ASN A 274 39.94 -13.82 13.19
CA ASN A 274 40.66 -14.93 13.82
C ASN A 274 40.55 -14.96 15.37
N THR A 275 39.98 -13.92 16.01
CA THR A 275 39.69 -13.95 17.45
C THR A 275 38.34 -14.58 17.80
N PHE A 276 37.47 -14.79 16.81
CA PHE A 276 36.18 -15.41 17.05
C PHE A 276 36.35 -16.90 17.43
N PRO A 277 35.47 -17.45 18.28
CA PRO A 277 35.53 -18.85 18.69
C PRO A 277 35.06 -19.82 17.59
N PHE A 278 34.74 -19.32 16.40
CA PHE A 278 34.27 -20.07 15.23
C PHE A 278 34.78 -19.42 13.94
N PRO A 279 34.98 -20.20 12.86
CA PRO A 279 35.26 -19.65 11.54
C PRO A 279 34.00 -18.99 10.95
N LEU A 280 34.21 -17.97 10.12
CA LEU A 280 33.12 -17.37 9.36
C LEU A 280 32.71 -18.27 8.19
N THR A 281 31.44 -18.18 7.82
CA THR A 281 30.91 -18.80 6.59
C THR A 281 31.20 -17.92 5.37
N ASN A 282 31.28 -18.51 4.18
CA ASN A 282 31.41 -17.78 2.91
C ASN A 282 30.36 -16.67 2.73
N ALA A 283 29.14 -16.90 3.25
CA ALA A 283 28.07 -15.91 3.21
C ALA A 283 28.39 -14.69 4.09
N GLN A 284 28.88 -14.92 5.31
CA GLN A 284 29.29 -13.85 6.23
C GLN A 284 30.49 -13.07 5.67
N GLU A 285 31.49 -13.74 5.13
CA GLU A 285 32.67 -13.10 4.50
C GLU A 285 32.26 -12.18 3.35
N ARG A 286 31.40 -12.67 2.45
CA ARG A 286 30.86 -11.88 1.34
C ARG A 286 30.11 -10.64 1.82
N VAL A 287 29.29 -10.78 2.87
CA VAL A 287 28.54 -9.65 3.45
C VAL A 287 29.48 -8.64 4.10
N ILE A 288 30.50 -9.11 4.85
CA ILE A 288 31.51 -8.23 5.45
C ILE A 288 32.24 -7.46 4.35
N GLY A 289 32.68 -8.11 3.28
CA GLY A 289 33.29 -7.46 2.12
C GLY A 289 32.39 -6.35 1.56
N ALA A 290 31.12 -6.64 1.32
CA ALA A 290 30.16 -5.67 0.80
C ALA A 290 29.90 -4.48 1.74
N ILE A 291 29.98 -4.67 3.06
CA ILE A 291 29.89 -3.57 4.05
C ILE A 291 31.17 -2.72 4.02
N LEU A 292 32.34 -3.36 3.99
CA LEU A 292 33.64 -2.67 3.97
C LEU A 292 33.88 -1.89 2.68
N ASP A 293 33.31 -2.34 1.56
CA ASP A 293 33.37 -1.60 0.30
C ASP A 293 32.49 -0.34 0.37
N ASP A 294 31.26 -0.44 0.89
CA ASP A 294 30.38 0.71 1.08
C ASP A 294 30.94 1.76 2.06
N PHE A 295 31.65 1.30 3.09
CA PHE A 295 32.35 2.16 4.04
C PHE A 295 33.39 3.09 3.39
N LYS A 296 33.87 2.74 2.19
CA LYS A 296 34.86 3.53 1.44
C LYS A 296 34.24 4.53 0.47
N MET A 297 32.94 4.43 0.16
CA MET A 297 32.31 5.15 -0.96
C MET A 297 32.03 6.64 -0.69
N GLY A 298 32.33 7.15 0.51
CA GLY A 298 32.19 8.58 0.84
C GLY A 298 30.76 9.07 1.05
N HIS A 299 29.75 8.19 0.93
CA HIS A 299 28.36 8.46 1.27
C HIS A 299 27.85 7.48 2.34
N PRO A 300 26.85 7.85 3.17
CA PRO A 300 26.34 7.00 4.22
C PRO A 300 25.82 5.67 3.67
N MET A 301 26.32 4.57 4.22
CA MET A 301 25.80 3.23 3.93
C MET A 301 24.42 3.08 4.55
N SER A 302 23.50 2.41 3.86
CA SER A 302 22.22 1.97 4.43
C SER A 302 21.91 0.56 3.94
N ARG A 303 22.32 -0.45 4.71
CA ARG A 303 22.14 -1.86 4.37
C ARG A 303 21.18 -2.57 5.33
N LEU A 304 20.44 -3.52 4.77
CA LEU A 304 19.68 -4.53 5.52
C LEU A 304 20.45 -5.85 5.48
N LEU A 305 20.80 -6.38 6.65
CA LEU A 305 21.35 -7.71 6.84
C LEU A 305 20.24 -8.66 7.26
N GLU A 306 19.88 -9.55 6.34
CA GLU A 306 18.85 -10.57 6.54
C GLU A 306 19.52 -11.93 6.73
N GLY A 307 19.04 -12.69 7.71
CA GLY A 307 19.47 -14.07 7.93
C GLY A 307 18.75 -14.68 9.11
N ASP A 308 18.64 -16.00 9.17
CA ASP A 308 17.88 -16.70 10.21
C ASP A 308 18.45 -16.46 11.62
N VAL A 309 17.67 -16.81 12.65
CA VAL A 309 18.15 -16.84 14.04
C VAL A 309 19.33 -17.81 14.13
N GLY A 310 20.45 -17.37 14.72
CA GLY A 310 21.66 -18.20 14.84
C GLY A 310 22.59 -18.15 13.62
N SER A 311 22.26 -17.46 12.53
CA SER A 311 23.13 -17.32 11.34
C SER A 311 24.39 -16.44 11.54
N GLY A 312 24.68 -16.02 12.77
CA GLY A 312 25.87 -15.23 13.11
C GLY A 312 25.86 -13.77 12.65
N LYS A 313 24.67 -13.15 12.50
CA LYS A 313 24.52 -11.71 12.18
C LYS A 313 25.35 -10.80 13.10
N THR A 314 25.44 -11.14 14.39
CA THR A 314 26.23 -10.40 15.37
C THR A 314 27.72 -10.37 15.03
N ALA A 315 28.30 -11.45 14.51
CA ALA A 315 29.71 -11.51 14.13
C ALA A 315 30.03 -10.57 12.95
N VAL A 316 29.12 -10.50 11.97
CA VAL A 316 29.20 -9.54 10.86
C VAL A 316 29.14 -8.10 11.39
N ALA A 317 28.19 -7.80 12.27
CA ALA A 317 28.07 -6.47 12.88
C ALA A 317 29.29 -6.10 13.74
N ALA A 318 29.84 -7.04 14.50
CA ALA A 318 31.05 -6.85 15.30
C ALA A 318 32.27 -6.57 14.40
N THR A 319 32.42 -7.27 13.29
CA THR A 319 33.51 -7.03 12.32
C THR A 319 33.40 -5.66 11.67
N ALA A 320 32.19 -5.25 11.27
CA ALA A 320 31.95 -3.91 10.76
C ALA A 320 32.20 -2.82 11.83
N ALA A 321 31.80 -3.08 13.09
CA ALA A 321 32.08 -2.19 14.21
C ALA A 321 33.58 -2.04 14.46
N TYR A 322 34.34 -3.14 14.40
CA TYR A 322 35.81 -3.13 14.52
C TYR A 322 36.46 -2.26 13.44
N ALA A 323 36.04 -2.41 12.17
CA ALA A 323 36.55 -1.58 11.07
C ALA A 323 36.31 -0.09 11.33
N ALA A 324 35.11 0.27 11.80
CA ALA A 324 34.76 1.65 12.13
C ALA A 324 35.62 2.18 13.28
N VAL A 325 35.62 1.53 14.45
CA VAL A 325 36.33 2.06 15.64
C VAL A 325 37.84 2.08 15.50
N SER A 326 38.40 1.19 14.68
CA SER A 326 39.84 1.11 14.43
C SER A 326 40.30 2.06 13.32
N THR A 327 39.37 2.81 12.72
CA THR A 327 39.68 3.89 11.80
C THR A 327 39.80 5.21 12.57
N PRO A 328 40.89 5.98 12.39
CA PRO A 328 41.04 7.28 13.04
C PRO A 328 40.09 8.33 12.42
N PRO A 329 39.57 9.28 13.22
CA PRO A 329 38.79 10.40 12.72
C PRO A 329 39.58 11.30 11.74
N PRO A 330 38.95 11.87 10.69
CA PRO A 330 39.63 12.70 9.69
C PRO A 330 40.38 13.90 10.27
N ASP A 331 39.83 14.54 11.29
CA ASP A 331 40.37 15.78 11.86
C ASP A 331 41.42 15.55 12.98
N ARG A 332 41.67 14.30 13.40
CA ARG A 332 42.53 14.01 14.56
C ARG A 332 43.31 12.70 14.42
N LYS A 333 44.62 12.78 14.64
CA LYS A 333 45.49 11.60 14.87
C LYS A 333 45.12 10.79 16.13
N PHE A 334 44.30 11.35 17.04
CA PHE A 334 43.94 10.74 18.31
C PHE A 334 42.42 10.62 18.50
N GLY A 335 41.99 9.42 18.88
CA GLY A 335 40.59 9.05 19.12
C GLY A 335 40.07 8.05 18.10
N ASN A 336 38.91 7.46 18.40
CA ASN A 336 38.27 6.45 17.55
C ASN A 336 36.97 7.02 16.97
N LEU A 337 36.58 6.52 15.80
CA LEU A 337 35.18 6.64 15.40
C LEU A 337 34.31 5.80 16.35
N GLN A 338 33.05 6.19 16.49
CA GLN A 338 32.12 5.58 17.44
C GLN A 338 31.02 4.79 16.74
N VAL A 339 30.62 3.69 17.40
CA VAL A 339 29.59 2.76 16.98
C VAL A 339 28.47 2.76 18.01
N ALA A 340 27.22 2.88 17.55
CA ALA A 340 26.04 2.64 18.37
C ALA A 340 25.39 1.32 17.94
N TYR A 341 25.20 0.39 18.88
CA TYR A 341 24.51 -0.87 18.63
C TYR A 341 23.19 -0.89 19.41
N MET A 342 22.08 -0.88 18.69
CA MET A 342 20.75 -0.85 19.27
C MET A 342 20.11 -2.24 19.25
N ALA A 343 19.80 -2.75 20.43
CA ALA A 343 19.10 -4.01 20.64
C ALA A 343 17.63 -3.77 21.05
N PRO A 344 16.70 -4.70 20.74
CA PRO A 344 15.27 -4.51 20.98
C PRO A 344 14.86 -4.59 22.46
N THR A 345 15.62 -5.32 23.28
CA THR A 345 15.34 -5.52 24.72
C THR A 345 16.61 -5.37 25.54
N GLU A 346 16.46 -5.13 26.85
CA GLU A 346 17.61 -5.01 27.75
C GLU A 346 18.39 -6.33 27.85
N ILE A 347 17.70 -7.46 27.87
CA ILE A 347 18.31 -8.80 27.92
C ILE A 347 19.19 -9.03 26.69
N LEU A 348 18.70 -8.70 25.49
CA LEU A 348 19.48 -8.82 24.26
C LEU A 348 20.65 -7.81 24.23
N ALA A 349 20.45 -6.60 24.75
CA ALA A 349 21.53 -5.62 24.88
C ALA A 349 22.66 -6.14 25.81
N GLU A 350 22.30 -6.80 26.91
CA GLU A 350 23.25 -7.43 27.82
C GLU A 350 23.98 -8.61 27.16
N GLN A 351 23.28 -9.48 26.43
CA GLN A 351 23.90 -10.59 25.70
C GLN A 351 24.87 -10.11 24.62
N HIS A 352 24.49 -9.10 23.85
CA HIS A 352 25.36 -8.47 22.87
C HIS A 352 26.55 -7.79 23.53
N PHE A 353 26.38 -7.18 24.71
CA PHE A 353 27.47 -6.59 25.47
C PHE A 353 28.53 -7.60 25.89
N GLU A 354 28.13 -8.75 26.43
CA GLU A 354 29.08 -9.82 26.77
C GLU A 354 29.77 -10.38 25.52
N SER A 355 29.01 -10.64 24.45
CA SER A 355 29.57 -11.13 23.18
C SER A 355 30.61 -10.17 22.58
N PHE A 356 30.34 -8.86 22.63
CA PHE A 356 31.29 -7.84 22.18
C PHE A 356 32.51 -7.75 23.09
N ILE A 357 32.39 -7.99 24.41
CA ILE A 357 33.56 -8.03 25.29
C ILE A 357 34.48 -9.18 24.85
N GLU A 358 33.94 -10.36 24.61
CA GLU A 358 34.72 -11.52 24.16
C GLU A 358 35.49 -11.23 22.86
N TYR A 359 34.83 -10.63 21.87
CA TYR A 359 35.46 -10.29 20.59
C TYR A 359 36.50 -9.17 20.68
N PHE A 360 36.29 -8.18 21.55
CA PHE A 360 37.11 -6.96 21.60
C PHE A 360 38.17 -6.95 22.71
N ALA A 361 38.17 -7.94 23.62
CA ALA A 361 39.09 -8.00 24.77
C ALA A 361 40.56 -7.89 24.36
N LYS A 362 40.98 -8.61 23.32
CA LYS A 362 42.37 -8.62 22.82
C LYS A 362 42.84 -7.23 22.34
N TYR A 363 41.92 -6.43 21.81
CA TYR A 363 42.21 -5.11 21.23
C TYR A 363 42.11 -3.97 22.25
N LYS A 364 41.72 -4.26 23.51
CA LYS A 364 41.57 -3.28 24.60
C LYS A 364 40.64 -2.11 24.23
N ILE A 365 39.67 -2.37 23.34
CA ILE A 365 38.68 -1.38 22.89
C ILE A 365 37.58 -1.29 23.95
N PRO A 366 37.31 -0.10 24.54
CA PRO A 366 36.26 0.02 25.55
C PRO A 366 34.86 -0.15 24.95
N VAL A 367 34.02 -0.91 25.66
CA VAL A 367 32.61 -1.14 25.30
C VAL A 367 31.74 -0.63 26.45
N GLY A 368 30.72 0.17 26.13
CA GLY A 368 29.70 0.62 27.08
C GLY A 368 28.37 -0.07 26.84
N LEU A 369 27.59 -0.25 27.92
CA LEU A 369 26.18 -0.64 27.86
C LEU A 369 25.32 0.43 28.51
N ILE A 370 24.23 0.83 27.86
CA ILE A 370 23.20 1.70 28.44
C ILE A 370 21.80 1.14 28.23
N THR A 371 21.09 0.89 29.33
CA THR A 371 19.71 0.40 29.35
C THR A 371 18.82 1.30 30.22
N GLY A 372 17.53 1.00 30.32
CA GLY A 372 16.63 1.62 31.29
C GLY A 372 17.05 1.25 32.72
N SER A 373 17.44 0.01 32.95
CA SER A 373 17.90 -0.51 34.25
C SER A 373 19.27 -0.03 34.72
N GLY A 374 20.21 0.34 33.83
CA GLY A 374 21.55 0.73 34.29
C GLY A 374 22.55 1.10 33.21
N ALA A 375 23.82 1.20 33.62
CA ALA A 375 24.96 1.41 32.73
C ALA A 375 26.15 0.54 33.17
N LYS A 376 26.86 -0.03 32.20
CA LYS A 376 28.09 -0.83 32.41
C LYS A 376 29.20 -0.33 31.48
N LYS A 377 30.44 -0.56 31.87
CA LYS A 377 31.62 -0.32 31.02
C LYS A 377 32.61 -1.47 31.13
N PHE A 378 33.16 -1.85 29.99
CA PHE A 378 34.36 -2.64 29.82
C PHE A 378 35.48 -1.78 29.19
N PRO A 379 36.76 -1.96 29.58
CA PRO A 379 37.23 -2.75 30.73
C PRO A 379 37.02 -2.01 32.06
N SER A 380 36.96 -2.77 33.17
CA SER A 380 36.98 -2.23 34.53
C SER A 380 38.38 -1.72 34.89
N LYS A 381 38.44 -0.71 35.78
CA LYS A 381 39.71 -0.20 36.32
C LYS A 381 40.42 -1.22 37.21
N SER A 382 39.66 -2.03 37.97
CA SER A 382 40.17 -2.98 38.96
C SER A 382 40.52 -4.34 38.35
N ALA A 383 39.78 -4.79 37.35
CA ALA A 383 40.00 -6.05 36.64
C ALA A 383 39.84 -5.80 35.14
N ARG A 384 40.95 -5.76 34.41
CA ARG A 384 40.94 -5.34 33.00
C ARG A 384 40.14 -6.29 32.10
N ASP A 385 39.93 -7.53 32.53
CA ASP A 385 39.17 -8.54 31.77
C ASP A 385 37.68 -8.60 32.15
N LYS A 386 37.20 -7.75 33.07
CA LYS A 386 35.80 -7.72 33.50
C LYS A 386 35.17 -6.36 33.26
N TRP A 387 33.84 -6.32 33.11
CA TRP A 387 33.08 -5.08 33.10
C TRP A 387 32.75 -4.62 34.54
N THR A 388 32.37 -3.36 34.69
CA THR A 388 31.88 -2.80 35.95
C THR A 388 30.62 -1.95 35.76
N LYS A 389 29.77 -1.90 36.79
CA LYS A 389 28.61 -0.99 36.81
C LYS A 389 29.09 0.43 37.06
N ILE A 390 28.49 1.38 36.35
CA ILE A 390 28.82 2.80 36.45
C ILE A 390 27.55 3.65 36.43
N SER A 391 27.65 4.90 36.88
CA SER A 391 26.55 5.83 36.77
C SER A 391 26.32 6.22 35.30
N LYS A 392 25.04 6.34 34.90
CA LYS A 392 24.67 6.77 33.54
C LYS A 392 25.29 8.12 33.16
N PRO A 393 25.29 9.17 34.03
CA PRO A 393 25.91 10.44 33.68
C PRO A 393 27.41 10.32 33.36
N GLN A 394 28.13 9.47 34.08
CA GLN A 394 29.55 9.23 33.83
C GLN A 394 29.78 8.53 32.48
N LEU A 395 28.98 7.52 32.16
CA LEU A 395 29.04 6.84 30.85
C LEU A 395 28.80 7.84 29.72
N LEU A 396 27.76 8.67 29.83
CA LEU A 396 27.41 9.67 28.82
C LEU A 396 28.51 10.71 28.61
N LYS A 397 29.22 11.11 29.69
CA LYS A 397 30.38 12.00 29.58
C LYS A 397 31.51 11.35 28.77
N TRP A 398 31.80 10.08 29.02
CA TRP A 398 32.82 9.35 28.28
C TRP A 398 32.44 9.12 26.81
N VAL A 399 31.17 8.85 26.53
CA VAL A 399 30.65 8.75 25.15
C VAL A 399 30.76 10.09 24.42
N ALA A 400 30.40 11.20 25.08
CA ALA A 400 30.47 12.54 24.52
C ALA A 400 31.90 13.00 24.22
N ASN A 401 32.88 12.54 25.00
CA ASN A 401 34.29 12.87 24.80
C ASN A 401 35.03 11.90 23.85
N GLY A 402 34.38 10.80 23.45
CA GLY A 402 34.93 9.79 22.54
C GLY A 402 35.78 8.70 23.22
N GLU A 403 35.74 8.60 24.55
CA GLU A 403 36.47 7.57 25.31
C GLU A 403 35.82 6.18 25.20
N ILE A 404 34.52 6.13 24.96
CA ILE A 404 33.77 4.89 24.68
C ILE A 404 33.49 4.82 23.17
N PRO A 405 34.27 4.02 22.41
CA PRO A 405 34.07 3.86 20.98
C PRO A 405 32.85 3.01 20.64
N ILE A 406 32.49 2.02 21.46
CA ILE A 406 31.31 1.16 21.21
C ILE A 406 30.30 1.36 22.32
N LEU A 407 29.08 1.76 21.98
CA LEU A 407 27.97 1.87 22.92
C LEU A 407 26.82 0.97 22.49
N ILE A 408 26.54 -0.04 23.30
CA ILE A 408 25.43 -0.98 23.13
C ILE A 408 24.28 -0.51 24.02
N GLY A 409 23.05 -0.64 23.55
CA GLY A 409 21.90 -0.26 24.36
C GLY A 409 20.56 -0.50 23.69
N THR A 410 19.50 -0.11 24.37
CA THR A 410 18.12 -0.18 23.84
C THR A 410 17.73 1.17 23.22
N HIS A 411 16.42 1.45 23.15
CA HIS A 411 15.87 2.77 22.82
C HIS A 411 16.49 3.93 23.64
N ALA A 412 17.12 3.65 24.77
CA ALA A 412 17.90 4.61 25.55
C ALA A 412 18.96 5.35 24.70
N LEU A 413 19.52 4.71 23.66
CA LEU A 413 20.52 5.30 22.76
C LEU A 413 20.01 6.50 21.95
N ILE A 414 18.70 6.58 21.71
CA ILE A 414 18.09 7.61 20.85
C ILE A 414 17.61 8.82 21.67
N GLN A 415 17.71 8.75 23.00
CA GLN A 415 17.33 9.85 23.88
C GLN A 415 18.22 11.08 23.65
N LYS A 416 17.66 12.29 23.83
CA LYS A 416 18.39 13.57 23.61
C LYS A 416 19.67 13.70 24.43
N THR A 417 19.79 12.95 25.52
CA THR A 417 20.90 12.96 26.46
C THR A 417 22.14 12.25 25.93
N VAL A 418 21.99 11.29 24.99
CA VAL A 418 23.11 10.57 24.40
C VAL A 418 23.71 11.41 23.28
N LYS A 419 24.94 11.90 23.50
CA LYS A 419 25.69 12.68 22.52
C LYS A 419 26.99 11.95 22.21
N PHE A 420 27.18 11.61 20.94
CA PHE A 420 28.43 11.04 20.45
C PHE A 420 29.35 12.15 19.93
N LYS A 421 30.65 11.95 20.10
CA LYS A 421 31.69 12.80 19.49
C LYS A 421 31.79 12.56 17.99
N ASN A 422 32.03 11.31 17.58
CA ASN A 422 32.29 10.92 16.19
C ASN A 422 31.48 9.66 15.82
N LEU A 423 30.16 9.73 15.87
CA LEU A 423 29.30 8.60 15.49
C LEU A 423 29.45 8.32 14.00
N ALA A 424 30.06 7.18 13.66
CA ALA A 424 30.31 6.78 12.27
C ALA A 424 29.45 5.62 11.82
N PHE A 425 29.02 4.76 12.75
CA PHE A 425 28.29 3.55 12.39
C PHE A 425 27.19 3.22 13.42
N ILE A 426 26.02 2.86 12.91
CA ILE A 426 24.87 2.45 13.70
C ILE A 426 24.46 1.05 13.27
N VAL A 427 24.33 0.15 14.22
CA VAL A 427 23.71 -1.16 14.04
C VAL A 427 22.34 -1.15 14.73
N ILE A 428 21.31 -1.60 14.01
CA ILE A 428 19.97 -1.77 14.56
C ILE A 428 19.60 -3.24 14.44
N ASP A 429 19.45 -3.93 15.56
CA ASP A 429 18.98 -5.30 15.62
C ASP A 429 17.45 -5.34 15.73
N GLU A 430 16.83 -6.27 15.01
CA GLU A 430 15.38 -6.38 14.83
C GLU A 430 14.67 -5.07 14.42
N GLN A 431 15.00 -4.60 13.21
CA GLN A 431 14.55 -3.32 12.66
C GLN A 431 13.03 -3.08 12.74
N HIS A 432 12.18 -4.12 12.67
CA HIS A 432 10.71 -3.97 12.67
C HIS A 432 10.15 -3.27 13.90
N ARG A 433 10.87 -3.31 15.02
CA ARG A 433 10.48 -2.59 16.24
C ARG A 433 10.86 -1.10 16.22
N PHE A 434 11.64 -0.65 15.24
CA PHE A 434 12.26 0.67 15.22
C PHE A 434 11.87 1.49 13.97
N GLY A 435 11.13 2.58 14.19
CA GLY A 435 10.56 3.41 13.13
C GLY A 435 11.56 4.31 12.39
N VAL A 436 11.21 4.74 11.18
CA VAL A 436 11.96 5.70 10.32
C VAL A 436 12.41 6.96 11.09
N LYS A 437 11.58 7.45 12.02
CA LYS A 437 11.86 8.65 12.83
C LYS A 437 13.03 8.49 13.80
N GLN A 438 13.25 7.29 14.33
CA GLN A 438 14.34 7.00 15.27
C GLN A 438 15.70 7.02 14.55
N ARG A 439 15.74 6.54 13.30
CA ARG A 439 16.92 6.63 12.42
C ARG A 439 17.36 8.08 12.17
N LYS A 440 16.40 8.99 11.95
CA LYS A 440 16.68 10.44 11.82
C LYS A 440 17.16 11.09 13.12
N GLN A 441 16.77 10.57 14.29
CA GLN A 441 17.16 11.15 15.58
C GLN A 441 18.60 10.84 15.99
N LEU A 442 19.18 9.73 15.54
CA LEU A 442 20.61 9.42 15.75
C LEU A 442 21.54 10.20 14.79
N ARG A 443 21.01 10.69 13.66
CA ARG A 443 21.72 11.56 12.70
C ARG A 443 21.84 13.02 13.16
N ARG A 444 21.73 13.31 14.46
CA ARG A 444 21.54 14.67 15.02
C ARG A 444 22.74 15.62 14.91
N LYS A 445 23.83 15.26 14.22
CA LYS A 445 24.83 16.24 13.80
C LYS A 445 24.50 16.70 12.37
N PRO A 446 24.36 18.02 12.13
CA PRO A 446 23.84 18.53 10.86
C PRO A 446 24.69 18.19 9.63
N ASP A 447 25.99 17.89 9.81
CA ASP A 447 26.93 17.84 8.68
C ASP A 447 27.44 16.45 8.30
N ILE A 448 27.37 15.44 9.20
CA ILE A 448 27.93 14.10 8.96
C ILE A 448 26.93 13.02 9.38
N ALA A 449 26.48 12.23 8.41
CA ALA A 449 25.56 11.12 8.63
C ALA A 449 26.33 9.80 8.82
N PRO A 450 26.07 9.04 9.91
CA PRO A 450 26.67 7.73 10.11
C PRO A 450 26.17 6.68 9.10
N HIS A 451 27.02 5.70 8.83
CA HIS A 451 26.66 4.44 8.19
C HIS A 451 25.61 3.70 9.03
N LEU A 452 24.68 3.01 8.37
CA LEU A 452 23.59 2.27 8.99
C LEU A 452 23.56 0.83 8.50
N LEU A 453 23.63 -0.11 9.43
CA LEU A 453 23.34 -1.52 9.24
C LEU A 453 22.10 -1.86 10.04
N SER A 454 21.01 -2.23 9.37
CA SER A 454 19.84 -2.79 10.02
C SER A 454 19.84 -4.29 9.85
N MET A 455 19.44 -5.02 10.89
CA MET A 455 19.44 -6.48 10.91
C MET A 455 18.03 -6.99 11.19
N THR A 456 17.68 -8.11 10.57
CA THR A 456 16.43 -8.81 10.86
C THR A 456 16.58 -10.31 10.73
N ALA A 457 15.84 -11.04 11.57
CA ALA A 457 15.65 -12.47 11.43
C ALA A 457 14.48 -12.87 10.52
N THR A 458 13.54 -11.96 10.23
CA THR A 458 12.36 -12.30 9.43
C THR A 458 12.61 -11.97 7.96
N PRO A 459 12.51 -12.95 7.07
CA PRO A 459 12.73 -12.69 5.66
C PRO A 459 11.64 -11.78 5.09
N ILE A 460 12.05 -10.73 4.38
CA ILE A 460 11.12 -9.86 3.65
C ILE A 460 10.98 -10.46 2.24
N PRO A 461 9.74 -10.66 1.73
CA PRO A 461 9.57 -11.14 0.36
C PRO A 461 10.41 -10.30 -0.61
N ARG A 462 11.19 -10.94 -1.48
CA ARG A 462 12.12 -10.25 -2.39
C ARG A 462 11.45 -9.23 -3.31
N THR A 463 10.14 -9.36 -3.50
CA THR A 463 9.28 -8.41 -4.23
C THR A 463 9.03 -7.10 -3.47
N LEU A 464 9.25 -7.08 -2.15
CA LEU A 464 9.10 -5.93 -1.25
C LEU A 464 10.43 -5.34 -0.77
N ALA A 465 11.51 -6.14 -0.77
CA ALA A 465 12.84 -5.76 -0.32
C ALA A 465 13.43 -4.57 -1.11
#